data_AF-A0A4R5VGX1-F1
#
_entry.id   AF-A0A4R5VGX1-F1
#
_cell.length_a   1.000
_cell.length_b   1.000
_cell.length_c   1.000
_cell.angle_alpha   90.00
_cell.angle_beta   90.00
_cell.angle_gamma   90.00
#
_symmetry.space_group_name_H-M   'P 1'
#
loop_
_entity.id
_entity.type
_entity.pdbx_description
1 polymer ?
#
loop_
_entity_poly.entity_id
_entity_poly.type
_entity_poly.pdbx_seq_one_letter_code
_entity_poly.pdbx_strand_id
1 'polypeptide(L)' 'MKIEVKDDDKVIIDYFEFYGHIDQNQSCSDCKFNLVYYEDFDAYFCPQCNNWTESKCSDPDCTYCPNRPEKPLPHK' A
#
# COMPACT_ATOMS: atom_id res chain seq x y z
N MET A 1 -3.49 4.14 -14.23
CA MET A 1 -2.95 4.44 -12.90
C MET A 1 -2.41 5.85 -12.89
N LYS A 2 -3.13 6.76 -12.23
CA LYS A 2 -2.69 8.10 -11.89
C LYS A 2 -2.34 8.11 -10.40
N ILE A 3 -1.13 8.55 -10.05
CA ILE A 3 -0.70 8.70 -8.66
C ILE A 3 -0.46 10.18 -8.39
N GLU A 4 -1.07 10.69 -7.33
CA GLU A 4 -0.88 12.06 -6.84
C GLU A 4 -0.48 12.01 -5.36
N VAL A 5 0.52 12.79 -4.98
CA VAL A 5 0.91 12.99 -3.58
C VAL A 5 0.47 14.39 -3.21
N LYS A 6 -0.44 14.52 -2.24
CA LYS A 6 -1.02 15.82 -1.88
C LYS A 6 -0.28 16.51 -0.73
N ASP A 7 0.34 15.75 0.18
CA ASP A 7 1.17 16.19 1.32
C ASP A 7 2.09 15.01 1.74
N ASP A 8 3.01 15.20 2.70
CA ASP A 8 4.02 14.19 3.09
C ASP A 8 3.43 12.81 3.49
N ASP A 9 2.15 12.77 3.92
CA ASP A 9 1.49 11.55 4.39
C ASP A 9 0.22 11.17 3.61
N LYS A 10 -0.07 11.78 2.45
CA LYS A 10 -1.29 11.48 1.66
C LYS A 10 -1.01 11.06 0.23
N VAL A 11 -1.50 9.88 -0.14
CA VAL A 11 -1.40 9.31 -1.47
C VAL A 11 -2.78 9.11 -2.08
N ILE A 12 -2.93 9.48 -3.35
CA ILE A 12 -4.11 9.19 -4.15
C ILE A 12 -3.72 8.34 -5.35
N ILE A 13 -4.37 7.19 -5.51
CA ILE A 13 -4.20 6.29 -6.65
C ILE A 13 -5.55 6.07 -7.30
N ASP A 14 -5.68 6.48 -8.57
CA ASP A 14 -6.94 6.32 -9.35
C ASP A 14 -8.18 6.76 -8.54
N TYR A 15 -8.11 7.95 -7.93
CA TYR A 15 -9.15 8.57 -7.10
C TYR A 15 -9.39 7.94 -5.72
N PHE A 16 -8.66 6.90 -5.35
CA PHE A 16 -8.67 6.33 -4.00
C PHE A 16 -7.63 7.03 -3.14
N GLU A 17 -8.07 7.74 -2.09
CA GLU A 17 -7.22 8.49 -1.15
C GLU A 17 -6.98 7.68 0.12
N PHE A 18 -5.73 7.65 0.59
CA PHE A 18 -5.35 7.04 1.86
C PHE A 18 -4.07 7.69 2.42
N TYR A 19 -3.79 7.41 3.69
CA TYR A 19 -2.58 7.87 4.37
C TYR A 19 -1.40 6.93 4.12
N GLY A 20 -0.23 7.51 3.85
CA GLY A 20 0.99 6.80 3.50
C GLY A 20 1.91 7.60 2.58
N HIS A 21 2.89 6.92 2.00
CA HIS A 21 3.87 7.57 1.10
C HIS A 21 4.43 6.59 0.07
N ILE A 22 5.00 7.13 -1.02
CA ILE A 22 5.71 6.35 -2.03
C ILE A 22 7.17 6.21 -1.60
N ASP A 23 7.63 4.98 -1.38
CA ASP A 23 9.03 4.72 -1.04
C ASP A 23 9.90 4.73 -2.31
N GLN A 24 10.80 5.70 -2.39
CA GLN A 24 11.71 5.87 -3.54
C GLN A 24 12.90 4.89 -3.52
N ASN A 25 13.11 4.18 -2.42
CA ASN A 25 14.22 3.23 -2.23
C ASN A 25 13.77 1.78 -2.39
N GLN A 26 12.47 1.51 -2.39
CA GLN A 26 11.91 0.17 -2.53
C GLN A 26 11.07 0.04 -3.79
N SER A 27 11.24 -1.07 -4.51
CA SER A 27 10.50 -1.37 -5.73
C SER A 27 9.99 -2.80 -5.75
N CYS A 28 8.87 -3.00 -6.43
CA CYS A 28 8.26 -4.32 -6.62
C CYS A 28 9.21 -5.25 -7.37
N SER A 29 9.37 -6.49 -6.87
CA SER A 29 10.18 -7.53 -7.53
C SER A 29 9.74 -7.80 -8.97
N ASP A 30 8.43 -7.72 -9.24
CA ASP A 30 7.82 -8.22 -10.47
C ASP A 30 7.75 -7.14 -11.56
N CYS A 31 7.29 -5.94 -11.21
CA CYS A 31 7.07 -4.85 -12.18
C CYS A 31 8.01 -3.65 -12.01
N LYS A 32 8.90 -3.67 -11.01
CA LYS A 32 9.88 -2.60 -10.70
C LYS A 32 9.31 -1.23 -10.35
N PHE A 33 7.98 -1.12 -10.16
CA PHE A 33 7.36 0.10 -9.68
C PHE A 33 7.69 0.35 -8.21
N ASN A 34 7.87 1.61 -7.82
CA ASN A 34 8.10 1.97 -6.42
C ASN A 34 6.95 1.46 -5.53
N LEU A 35 7.30 0.97 -4.34
CA LEU A 35 6.33 0.52 -3.36
C LEU A 35 5.65 1.71 -2.69
N VAL A 36 4.44 1.48 -2.20
CA VAL A 36 3.68 2.46 -1.43
C VAL A 36 3.44 1.89 -0.05
N TYR A 37 3.81 2.65 0.97
CA TYR A 37 3.44 2.36 2.35
C TYR A 37 1.99 2.79 2.58
N TYR A 38 1.19 1.94 3.22
CA TYR A 38 -0.20 2.23 3.59
C TYR A 38 -0.32 2.19 5.12
N GLU A 39 -0.51 3.37 5.72
CA GLU A 39 -0.51 3.56 7.18
C GLU A 39 -1.58 2.75 7.91
N ASP A 40 -2.82 2.69 7.41
CA ASP A 40 -3.93 1.95 8.05
C ASP A 40 -3.64 0.45 8.25
N PHE A 41 -2.70 -0.10 7.47
CA PHE A 41 -2.38 -1.53 7.46
C PHE A 41 -0.94 -1.83 7.83
N ASP A 42 -0.16 -0.79 8.15
CA ASP A 42 1.27 -0.85 8.45
C ASP A 42 2.03 -1.80 7.51
N ALA A 43 1.83 -1.60 6.20
CA ALA A 43 2.34 -2.52 5.19
C ALA A 43 2.63 -1.84 3.87
N TYR A 44 3.57 -2.43 3.13
CA TYR A 44 3.87 -2.00 1.77
C TYR A 44 3.05 -2.78 0.74
N PHE A 45 2.73 -2.10 -0.36
CA PHE A 45 2.12 -2.73 -1.52
C PHE A 45 2.67 -2.18 -2.82
N CYS A 46 2.56 -2.98 -3.88
CA CYS A 46 2.83 -2.51 -5.22
C CYS A 46 1.56 -1.87 -5.80
N PRO A 47 1.57 -0.56 -6.11
CA PRO A 47 0.40 0.10 -6.66
C PRO A 47 0.09 -0.41 -8.07
N GLN A 48 1.10 -0.90 -8.81
CA GLN A 48 0.92 -1.43 -10.16
C GLN A 48 0.37 -2.86 -10.17
N CYS A 49 0.91 -3.78 -9.37
CA CYS A 49 0.42 -5.17 -9.28
C CYS A 49 -0.84 -5.31 -8.41
N ASN A 50 -1.15 -4.30 -7.58
CA ASN A 50 -2.20 -4.33 -6.56
C ASN A 50 -2.06 -5.52 -5.60
N ASN A 51 -0.85 -5.73 -5.08
CA ASN A 51 -0.55 -6.80 -4.14
C ASN A 51 0.25 -6.24 -2.96
N TRP A 52 -0.09 -6.68 -1.75
CA TRP A 52 0.75 -6.53 -0.57
C TRP A 52 2.10 -7.22 -0.79
N THR A 53 3.18 -6.63 -0.28
CA THR A 53 4.50 -7.27 -0.31
C THR A 53 4.70 -8.23 0.85
N GLU A 54 3.93 -8.06 1.93
CA GLU A 54 4.05 -8.80 3.17
C GLU A 54 2.79 -9.63 3.44
N SER A 55 2.96 -10.82 4.02
CA SER A 55 1.85 -11.61 4.57
C SER A 55 1.30 -10.97 5.84
N LYS A 56 0.09 -11.36 6.27
CA LYS A 56 -0.40 -10.96 7.60
C LYS A 56 0.47 -11.64 8.66
N CYS A 57 0.70 -10.97 9.78
CA CYS A 57 1.40 -11.59 10.90
C CYS A 57 0.52 -12.64 11.59
N SER A 58 1.14 -13.50 12.40
CA SER A 58 0.44 -14.49 13.23
C SER A 58 0.09 -13.97 14.63
N ASP A 59 0.33 -12.69 14.90
CA ASP A 59 0.09 -12.07 16.20
C ASP A 59 -1.42 -11.82 16.38
N PRO A 60 -2.08 -12.47 17.34
CA PRO A 60 -3.50 -12.28 17.58
C PRO A 60 -3.85 -10.87 18.10
N ASP A 61 -2.88 -10.14 18.66
CA ASP A 61 -3.08 -8.80 19.22
C ASP A 61 -2.76 -7.67 18.21
N CYS A 62 -2.35 -8.02 16.97
CA CYS A 62 -2.07 -7.04 15.93
C CYS A 62 -3.34 -6.28 15.52
N THR A 63 -3.30 -4.95 15.56
CA THR A 63 -4.43 -4.08 15.19
C THR A 63 -4.54 -3.81 13.69
N TYR A 64 -3.44 -3.94 12.95
CA TYR A 64 -3.38 -3.62 11.51
C TYR A 64 -3.85 -4.76 10.60
N CYS A 65 -3.39 -6.00 10.88
CA CYS A 65 -3.65 -7.15 10.03
C CYS A 65 -5.12 -7.64 9.95
N PRO A 66 -5.94 -7.59 11.03
CA PRO A 66 -7.30 -8.16 11.01
C PRO A 66 -8.17 -7.61 9.90
N ASN A 67 -8.14 -6.28 9.68
CA ASN A 67 -8.97 -5.60 8.69
C ASN A 67 -8.28 -5.42 7.33
N ARG A 68 -7.04 -5.88 7.17
CA ARG A 68 -6.31 -5.73 5.89
C ARG A 68 -7.02 -6.50 4.77
N PRO A 69 -7.46 -5.83 3.69
CA PRO A 69 -8.16 -6.48 2.58
C PRO A 69 -7.22 -7.41 1.81
N GLU A 70 -7.78 -8.31 1.01
CA GLU A 70 -6.99 -9.18 0.12
C GLU A 70 -6.18 -8.36 -0.91
N LYS A 71 -6.76 -7.26 -1.39
CA LYS A 71 -6.15 -6.33 -2.35
C LYS A 71 -6.08 -4.92 -1.76
N PRO A 72 -4.93 -4.22 -1.86
CA PRO A 72 -4.75 -2.87 -1.33
C PRO A 72 -5.69 -1.83 -1.93
N LEU A 73 -5.91 -1.89 -3.24
CA LEU A 73 -6.77 -0.95 -3.98
C LEU A 73 -8.09 -1.64 -4.35
N PRO A 74 -9.25 -1.10 -3.93
CA PRO A 74 -10.55 -1.76 -4.08
C PRO A 74 -11.14 -1.75 -5.50
N HIS A 75 -10.62 -0.92 -6.41
CA HIS A 75 -11.22 -0.68 -7.73
C HIS A 75 -10.24 -0.88 -8.89
N LYS A 76 -9.31 -1.82 -8.75
CA LYS A 76 -8.28 -2.09 -9.77
C LYS A 76 -8.46 -3.43 -10.47
#